data_AF-A0A4Q1SQB4-F1
#
_entry.id   AF-A0A4Q1SQB4-F1
#
_cell.length_a   1.000
_cell.length_b   1.000
_cell.length_c   1.000
_cell.angle_alpha   90.00
_cell.angle_beta   90.00
_cell.angle_gamma   90.00
#
_symmetry.space_group_name_H-M   'P 1'
#
loop_
_entity.id
_entity.type
_entity.pdbx_description
1 polymer ?
#
loop_
_entity_poly.entity_id
_entity_poly.type
_entity_poly.pdbx_seq_one_letter_code
_entity_poly.pdbx_strand_id
1 'polypeptide(L)' 'MVFAKCPVLPGCVSQGKTRNEALENIKEAIEGCIEVRREMGWPDTEEMIDVEVAL' A
#
# COMPACT_ATOMS: atom_id res chain seq x y z
N MET A 1 12.77 7.29 -9.34
CA MET A 1 12.06 6.60 -8.23
C MET A 1 10.59 6.64 -8.56
N VAL A 2 9.91 5.49 -8.54
CA VAL A 2 8.46 5.38 -8.73
C VAL A 2 7.87 4.84 -7.44
N PHE A 3 6.82 5.49 -6.94
CA PHE A 3 6.09 5.04 -5.76
C PHE A 3 4.79 4.38 -6.19
N ALA A 4 4.41 3.32 -5.47
CA ALA A 4 3.13 2.66 -5.60
C ALA A 4 2.45 2.64 -4.23
N LYS A 5 1.16 2.99 -4.19
CA LYS A 5 0.32 2.89 -3.00
C LYS A 5 -0.89 2.02 -3.30
N CYS A 6 -1.36 1.25 -2.33
CA CYS A 6 -2.65 0.55 -2.42
C CYS A 6 -3.72 1.39 -1.71
N PRO A 7 -4.66 2.02 -2.43
CA PRO A 7 -5.63 2.93 -1.81
C PRO A 7 -6.56 2.26 -0.79
N VAL A 8 -6.77 0.95 -0.91
CA VAL A 8 -7.64 0.19 0.00
C VAL A 8 -6.91 -0.35 1.23
N LEU A 9 -5.56 -0.26 1.27
CA LEU A 9 -4.71 -0.69 2.38
C LEU A 9 -3.89 0.50 2.88
N PRO A 10 -4.40 1.28 3.84
CA PRO A 10 -3.70 2.45 4.38
C PRO A 10 -2.30 2.07 4.89
N GLY A 11 -1.32 2.91 4.58
CA GLY A 11 0.08 2.68 4.94
C GLY A 11 0.82 1.67 4.05
N CYS A 12 0.14 0.96 3.15
CA CYS A 12 0.80 0.06 2.20
C CYS A 12 1.37 0.86 1.02
N VAL A 13 2.66 1.21 1.16
CA VAL A 13 3.42 1.97 0.18
C VAL A 13 4.72 1.23 -0.13
N SER A 14 5.08 1.20 -1.40
CA SER A 14 6.34 0.63 -1.87
C SER A 14 6.93 1.49 -2.98
N GLN A 15 8.19 1.23 -3.33
CA GLN A 15 8.94 2.01 -4.31
C GLN A 15 9.84 1.14 -5.19
N GLY A 16 10.13 1.60 -6.40
CA GLY A 16 11.06 0.96 -7.32
C GLY A 16 11.74 1.96 -8.26
N LYS A 17 12.81 1.54 -8.96
CA LYS A 17 13.46 2.36 -10.00
C LYS A 17 12.60 2.44 -11.26
N THR A 18 11.82 1.40 -11.54
CA THR A 18 10.88 1.33 -12.67
C THR A 18 9.44 1.13 -12.21
N ARG A 19 8.47 1.38 -13.10
CA ARG A 19 7.04 1.11 -12.84
C ARG A 19 6.79 -0.36 -12.51
N ASN A 20 7.43 -1.28 -13.24
CA ASN A 20 7.26 -2.72 -13.01
C ASN A 20 7.85 -3.14 -11.66
N GLU A 21 9.03 -2.63 -11.31
CA GLU A 21 9.64 -2.91 -10.00
C GLU A 21 8.78 -2.37 -8.85
N ALA A 22 8.28 -1.13 -8.95
CA ALA A 22 7.37 -0.61 -7.93
C ALA A 22 6.06 -1.42 -7.82
N LEU A 23 5.57 -1.97 -8.94
CA LEU A 23 4.39 -2.82 -8.97
C LEU A 23 4.63 -4.20 -8.34
N GLU A 24 5.79 -4.83 -8.59
CA GLU A 24 6.13 -6.09 -7.93
C GLU A 24 6.34 -5.87 -6.43
N ASN A 25 7.10 -4.84 -6.05
CA ASN A 25 7.38 -4.56 -4.65
C ASN A 25 6.11 -4.20 -3.84
N ILE A 26 5.10 -3.56 -4.45
CA ILE A 26 3.83 -3.29 -3.74
C ILE A 26 2.96 -4.54 -3.61
N LYS A 27 3.02 -5.51 -4.55
CA LYS A 27 2.27 -6.77 -4.42
C LYS A 27 2.76 -7.58 -3.22
N GLU A 28 4.07 -7.72 -3.06
CA GLU A 28 4.67 -8.40 -1.90
C GLU A 28 4.28 -7.71 -0.59
N ALA A 29 4.31 -6.37 -0.56
CA ALA A 29 3.90 -5.60 0.61
C ALA A 29 2.41 -5.75 0.95
N ILE A 30 1.54 -5.85 -0.06
CA ILE A 30 0.10 -6.08 0.11
C ILE A 30 -0.15 -7.45 0.75
N GLU A 31 0.51 -8.50 0.26
CA GLU A 31 0.35 -9.87 0.78
C GLU A 31 0.74 -9.94 2.27
N GLY A 32 1.92 -9.43 2.63
CA GLY A 32 2.36 -9.38 4.03
C GLY A 32 1.47 -8.50 4.91
N CYS A 33 0.94 -7.40 4.38
CA CYS A 33 0.02 -6.53 5.12
C CYS A 33 -1.31 -7.23 5.45
N ILE A 34 -1.88 -7.97 4.48
CA ILE A 34 -3.12 -8.73 4.67
C ILE A 34 -2.92 -9.84 5.70
N GLU A 35 -1.80 -10.56 5.65
CA GLU A 35 -1.49 -11.62 6.61
C GLU A 35 -1.45 -11.09 8.05
N VAL A 36 -0.67 -10.04 8.30
CA VAL A 36 -0.57 -9.41 9.63
C VAL A 36 -1.92 -8.84 10.08
N ARG A 37 -2.68 -8.19 9.19
CA ARG A 37 -4.01 -7.66 9.53
C ARG A 37 -4.94 -8.77 10.01
N ARG A 38 -4.95 -9.92 9.34
CA ARG A 38 -5.76 -11.08 9.74
C ARG A 38 -5.34 -11.64 11.09
N GLU A 39 -4.04 -11.76 11.35
CA GLU A 39 -3.52 -12.22 12.65
C GLU A 39 -3.93 -11.29 13.79
N MET A 40 -3.97 -9.99 13.52
CA MET A 40 -4.31 -8.96 14.50
C MET A 40 -5.82 -8.70 14.63
N GLY A 41 -6.65 -9.37 13.84
CA GLY A 41 -8.10 -9.13 13.79
C GLY A 41 -8.47 -7.73 13.26
N TRP A 42 -7.60 -7.12 12.46
CA TRP A 42 -7.82 -5.83 11.82
C TRP A 42 -8.64 -5.98 10.54
N PRO A 43 -9.37 -4.94 10.12
CA PRO A 43 -10.10 -4.98 8.86
C PRO A 43 -9.14 -5.06 7.66
N ASP A 44 -9.56 -5.81 6.63
CA ASP A 44 -8.82 -5.94 5.36
C ASP A 44 -8.78 -4.63 4.56
N THR A 45 -9.76 -3.74 4.77
CA THR A 45 -9.88 -2.44 4.10
C THR A 45 -10.50 -1.40 5.02
N GLU A 46 -10.10 -0.15 4.86
CA GLU A 46 -10.61 1.00 5.64
C GLU A 46 -11.04 2.13 4.70
N GLU A 47 -11.96 2.97 5.16
CA GLU A 47 -12.36 4.19 4.44
C GLU A 47 -11.20 5.18 4.40
N MET A 48 -10.88 5.70 3.21
CA MET A 48 -9.78 6.64 3.00
C MET A 48 -10.30 7.98 2.47
N ILE A 49 -9.81 9.07 3.07
CA ILE A 49 -10.00 10.44 2.60
C ILE A 49 -8.64 10.99 2.21
N ASP A 50 -8.39 11.13 0.90
CA ASP A 50 -7.18 11.79 0.40
C ASP A 50 -7.33 13.32 0.56
N VAL A 51 -6.35 13.96 1.19
CA VAL A 51 -6.28 15.42 1.35
C VAL A 51 -5.10 15.95 0.53
N GLU A 52 -5.40 16.75 -0.50
CA GLU A 52 -4.38 17.40 -1.31
C GLU A 52 -3.89 18.69 -0.65
N VAL A 53 -2.57 18.85 -0.56
CA VAL A 53 -1.92 20.09 -0.11
C VAL A 53 -1.13 20.63 -1.29
N ALA A 54 -1.43 21.87 -1.70
CA ALA A 54 -0.61 22.59 -2.67
C ALA A 54 0.71 23.00 -2.00
N LEU A 55 1.83 22.56 -2.56
CA LEU A 55 3.18 22.99 -2.19
C LEU A 55 3.60 24.20 -3.02
#